data_AF-A0A6P1DEJ6-F1
#
_entry.id   AF-A0A6P1DEJ6-F1
#
_cell.length_a   1.000
_cell.length_b   1.000
_cell.length_c   1.000
_cell.angle_alpha   90.00
_cell.angle_beta   90.00
_cell.angle_gamma   90.00
#
_symmetry.space_group_name_H-M   'P 1'
#
loop_
_entity.id
_entity.type
_entity.pdbx_description
1 polymer ?
#
loop_
_entity_poly.entity_id
_entity_poly.type
_entity_poly.pdbx_seq_one_letter_code
_entity_poly.pdbx_strand_id
1 'polypeptide(L)'
;MGSVDRPKDSEETGPDATSGAPEAGPAESDTTGEPGAAPIDAAADSADDDTEPADDADAGFSGQVRRQRTALLVLGVIGAIVLGFAIGVLARLPLNGDSEPSPNSVDVGFSQDMSAHHAQAVEMAGVALIRSTDQDVRRLAYDILTTQQNQVGRMQGWLQLWGEPARGVDGYMGWMTDHGGGHDHTAAASSHAMGGPVREMPGMASSEDLAALRRAEGAELDVLFLQLMLRHHQGGLPMIQYAATYAETTAVRSLASNMDQTQQGESHLMTGMLAARGATPLPLN
;
A
#
# COMPACT_ATOMS: atom_id res chain seq x y z
N MET A 1 -69.16 -3.92 -12.28
CA MET A 1 -67.68 -3.88 -12.29
C MET A 1 -67.19 -5.29 -12.06
N GLY A 2 -66.41 -5.83 -12.99
CA GLY A 2 -65.80 -7.16 -12.86
C GLY A 2 -65.85 -7.98 -14.16
N SER A 3 -65.25 -7.47 -15.24
CA SER A 3 -64.92 -8.29 -16.41
C SER A 3 -63.83 -9.29 -16.02
N VAL A 4 -64.12 -10.58 -16.17
CA VAL A 4 -63.12 -11.63 -16.28
C VAL A 4 -63.11 -12.01 -17.75
N ASP A 5 -62.01 -11.70 -18.42
CA ASP A 5 -61.78 -12.02 -19.82
C ASP A 5 -60.35 -12.53 -19.98
N ARG A 6 -60.23 -13.79 -20.41
CA ARG A 6 -59.12 -14.45 -21.13
C ARG A 6 -59.35 -15.96 -21.05
N PRO A 7 -59.40 -16.64 -22.21
CA PRO A 7 -58.14 -17.13 -22.76
C PRO A 7 -58.06 -17.03 -24.29
N LYS A 8 -56.84 -16.95 -24.83
CA LYS A 8 -56.52 -17.42 -26.18
C LYS A 8 -55.09 -17.94 -26.20
N ASP A 9 -54.98 -19.24 -26.44
CA ASP A 9 -53.80 -19.92 -26.95
C ASP A 9 -53.52 -19.46 -28.38
N SER A 10 -52.24 -19.37 -28.75
CA SER A 10 -51.79 -19.47 -30.15
C SER A 10 -50.34 -19.94 -30.17
N GLU A 11 -50.15 -21.02 -30.92
CA GLU A 11 -48.95 -21.81 -31.17
C GLU A 11 -47.84 -21.08 -31.97
N GLU A 12 -46.65 -21.67 -31.86
CA GLU A 12 -45.59 -21.85 -32.87
C GLU A 12 -45.06 -20.68 -33.71
N THR A 13 -43.73 -20.52 -33.72
CA THR A 13 -42.87 -20.86 -34.88
C THR A 13 -41.38 -20.57 -34.58
N GLY A 14 -40.51 -21.58 -34.77
CA GLY A 14 -39.08 -21.37 -35.04
C GLY A 14 -38.86 -20.85 -36.48
N PRO A 15 -37.63 -20.47 -36.87
CA PRO A 15 -36.68 -21.50 -37.29
C PRO A 15 -35.18 -21.22 -37.03
N ASP A 16 -34.48 -22.34 -36.83
CA ASP A 16 -33.26 -22.83 -37.53
C ASP A 16 -31.90 -22.08 -37.52
N ALA A 17 -30.88 -22.93 -37.49
CA ALA A 17 -29.47 -22.70 -37.26
C ALA A 17 -28.69 -22.22 -38.50
N THR A 18 -27.47 -21.69 -38.27
CA THR A 18 -26.21 -21.99 -39.01
C THR A 18 -25.10 -21.05 -38.47
N SER A 19 -24.03 -21.60 -37.90
CA SER A 19 -22.72 -21.87 -38.53
C SER A 19 -21.74 -20.69 -38.44
N GLY A 20 -20.59 -20.88 -37.78
CA GLY A 20 -19.43 -20.00 -37.91
C GLY A 20 -18.46 -20.02 -36.73
N ALA A 21 -17.50 -20.94 -36.74
CA ALA A 21 -16.21 -20.82 -36.05
C ALA A 21 -15.09 -20.90 -37.12
N PRO A 22 -13.80 -20.80 -36.76
CA PRO A 22 -13.05 -19.65 -36.31
C PRO A 22 -12.03 -19.19 -37.39
N GLU A 23 -11.40 -18.02 -37.25
CA GLU A 23 -10.26 -17.64 -38.11
C GLU A 23 -8.98 -17.44 -37.29
N ALA A 24 -7.91 -18.07 -37.77
CA ALA A 24 -6.56 -18.06 -37.24
C ALA A 24 -5.58 -17.70 -38.38
N GLY A 25 -4.56 -16.90 -38.04
CA GLY A 25 -3.29 -16.77 -38.77
C GLY A 25 -3.20 -15.65 -39.82
N PRO A 26 -1.98 -15.24 -40.25
CA PRO A 26 -0.72 -15.96 -40.09
C PRO A 26 0.44 -15.17 -39.44
N ALA A 27 1.37 -15.93 -38.86
CA ALA A 27 2.78 -15.58 -38.78
C ALA A 27 3.51 -16.27 -39.95
N GLU A 28 4.55 -15.63 -40.48
CA GLU A 28 5.86 -16.19 -40.90
C GLU A 28 6.52 -15.35 -42.00
N SER A 29 7.77 -14.98 -41.76
CA SER A 29 8.80 -14.97 -42.81
C SER A 29 10.16 -15.23 -42.15
N ASP A 30 10.55 -16.51 -42.17
CA ASP A 30 11.91 -17.00 -41.98
C ASP A 30 12.69 -16.87 -43.30
N THR A 31 13.96 -16.46 -43.25
CA THR A 31 14.99 -16.88 -44.22
C THR A 31 16.40 -16.42 -43.78
N THR A 32 17.06 -17.30 -43.03
CA THR A 32 18.40 -17.88 -43.25
C THR A 32 19.66 -17.01 -43.51
N GLY A 33 20.75 -17.35 -42.81
CA GLY A 33 22.10 -17.42 -43.43
C GLY A 33 23.31 -17.00 -42.57
N GLU A 34 23.78 -17.86 -41.66
CA GLU A 34 25.19 -17.95 -41.21
C GLU A 34 26.04 -18.70 -42.27
N PRO A 35 27.38 -18.95 -42.17
CA PRO A 35 28.40 -18.54 -41.18
C PRO A 35 29.76 -18.10 -41.82
N GLY A 36 30.79 -17.79 -41.02
CA GLY A 36 32.17 -17.74 -41.55
C GLY A 36 33.24 -17.14 -40.64
N ALA A 37 34.22 -17.96 -40.27
CA ALA A 37 35.32 -17.69 -39.35
C ALA A 37 36.43 -16.75 -39.90
N ALA A 38 37.19 -16.17 -38.97
CA ALA A 38 38.53 -15.54 -39.12
C ALA A 38 39.53 -16.48 -39.89
N PRO A 39 40.74 -16.06 -40.38
CA PRO A 39 41.66 -15.11 -39.73
C PRO A 39 42.68 -14.35 -40.66
N ILE A 40 43.72 -13.76 -40.02
CA ILE A 40 45.12 -13.50 -40.44
C ILE A 40 45.54 -12.37 -41.43
N ASP A 41 46.47 -11.57 -40.90
CA ASP A 41 47.78 -11.12 -41.42
C ASP A 41 47.94 -10.13 -42.60
N ALA A 42 48.47 -8.97 -42.21
CA ALA A 42 49.78 -8.42 -42.56
C ALA A 42 50.10 -7.92 -43.99
N ALA A 43 50.70 -6.71 -43.96
CA ALA A 43 51.69 -6.15 -44.90
C ALA A 43 51.17 -5.79 -46.31
N ALA A 44 51.67 -4.79 -47.02
CA ALA A 44 52.52 -3.62 -46.82
C ALA A 44 52.53 -2.91 -48.19
N ASP A 45 53.23 -1.78 -48.28
CA ASP A 45 53.76 -1.16 -49.52
C ASP A 45 52.74 -0.29 -50.29
N SER A 46 53.01 0.91 -50.79
CA SER A 46 54.17 1.82 -50.96
C SER A 46 53.56 3.17 -51.48
N ALA A 47 54.14 4.37 -51.54
CA ALA A 47 55.49 4.91 -51.43
C ALA A 47 55.39 6.44 -51.10
N ASP A 48 56.38 6.93 -50.37
CA ASP A 48 57.18 8.16 -50.56
C ASP A 48 56.54 9.47 -51.10
N ASP A 49 56.69 10.54 -50.30
CA ASP A 49 57.46 11.72 -50.74
C ASP A 49 58.05 12.44 -49.52
N ASP A 50 59.30 12.85 -49.67
CA ASP A 50 60.27 13.31 -48.69
C ASP A 50 59.95 14.67 -48.05
N THR A 51 60.31 14.87 -46.78
CA THR A 51 61.10 16.03 -46.27
C THR A 51 61.35 15.87 -44.75
N GLU A 52 62.62 15.69 -44.35
CA GLU A 52 63.16 15.87 -42.98
C GLU A 52 64.04 17.15 -42.93
N PRO A 53 64.52 17.63 -41.77
CA PRO A 53 63.91 17.72 -40.44
C PRO A 53 64.15 19.12 -39.79
N ALA A 54 63.50 19.42 -38.66
CA ALA A 54 64.05 20.34 -37.66
C ALA A 54 63.41 20.11 -36.28
N ASP A 55 64.26 19.79 -35.31
CA ASP A 55 64.03 19.92 -33.87
C ASP A 55 63.35 21.24 -33.52
N ASP A 56 62.40 21.21 -32.58
CA ASP A 56 62.51 22.07 -31.40
C ASP A 56 61.48 21.65 -30.32
N ALA A 57 62.05 21.11 -29.25
CA ALA A 57 61.39 20.79 -28.02
C ALA A 57 60.97 22.06 -27.28
N ASP A 58 59.76 22.58 -27.52
CA ASP A 58 59.18 23.63 -26.65
C ASP A 58 57.64 23.61 -26.48
N ALA A 59 57.00 22.47 -26.78
CA ALA A 59 55.55 22.31 -26.59
C ALA A 59 55.15 21.60 -25.28
N GLY A 60 56.12 21.18 -24.45
CA GLY A 60 55.86 20.36 -23.26
C GLY A 60 55.42 21.15 -22.02
N PHE A 61 56.00 22.33 -21.78
CA PHE A 61 55.83 23.04 -20.51
C PHE A 61 54.53 23.88 -20.45
N SER A 62 54.13 24.47 -21.57
CA SER A 62 52.97 25.39 -21.64
C SER A 62 51.61 24.66 -21.58
N GLY A 63 51.52 23.44 -22.12
CA GLY A 63 50.33 22.59 -22.07
C GLY A 63 50.08 21.99 -20.69
N GLN A 64 51.14 21.56 -20.00
CA GLN A 64 51.07 20.97 -18.66
C GLN A 64 50.61 21.99 -17.60
N VAL A 65 51.15 23.22 -17.63
CA VAL A 65 50.75 24.29 -16.71
C VAL A 65 49.30 24.72 -16.92
N ARG A 66 48.82 24.75 -18.18
CA ARG A 66 47.43 25.11 -18.50
C ARG A 66 46.44 24.01 -18.08
N ARG A 67 46.82 22.74 -18.19
CA ARG A 67 46.03 21.57 -17.73
C ARG A 67 45.99 21.45 -16.21
N GLN A 68 47.08 21.80 -15.52
CA GLN A 68 47.12 21.88 -14.05
C GLN A 68 46.26 23.03 -13.51
N ARG A 69 46.28 24.20 -14.16
CA ARG A 69 45.42 25.34 -13.78
C ARG A 69 43.93 25.02 -13.96
N THR A 70 43.56 24.36 -15.05
CA THR A 70 42.16 23.92 -15.24
C THR A 70 41.75 22.84 -14.24
N ALA A 71 42.63 21.88 -13.92
CA ALA A 71 42.35 20.87 -12.89
C ALA A 71 42.17 21.49 -11.49
N LEU A 72 42.99 22.47 -11.11
CA LEU A 72 42.85 23.19 -9.84
C LEU A 72 41.59 24.05 -9.76
N LEU A 73 41.19 24.69 -10.86
CA LEU A 73 39.94 25.44 -10.93
C LEU A 73 38.71 24.52 -10.82
N VAL A 74 38.73 23.37 -11.50
CA VAL A 74 37.66 22.36 -11.39
C VAL A 74 37.56 21.81 -9.97
N LEU A 75 38.67 21.50 -9.32
CA LEU A 75 38.70 21.09 -7.91
C LEU A 75 38.18 22.19 -6.97
N GLY A 76 38.53 23.45 -7.23
CA GLY A 76 38.03 24.59 -6.47
C GLY A 76 36.51 24.78 -6.60
N VAL A 77 35.97 24.62 -7.81
CA VAL A 77 34.52 24.67 -8.07
C VAL A 77 33.80 23.51 -7.41
N ILE A 78 34.33 22.29 -7.51
CA ILE A 78 33.77 21.11 -6.84
C ILE A 78 33.78 21.32 -5.31
N GLY A 79 34.89 21.82 -4.76
CA GLY A 79 35.00 22.15 -3.34
C GLY A 79 33.96 23.18 -2.90
N ALA A 80 33.73 24.23 -3.70
CA ALA A 80 32.72 25.25 -3.42
C ALA A 80 31.29 24.69 -3.50
N ILE A 81 31.00 23.80 -4.46
CA ILE A 81 29.70 23.14 -4.58
C ILE A 81 29.46 22.21 -3.39
N VAL A 82 30.44 21.40 -3.00
CA VAL A 82 30.34 20.48 -1.85
C VAL A 82 30.16 21.28 -0.56
N LEU A 83 30.88 22.38 -0.39
CA LEU A 83 30.74 23.25 0.77
C LEU A 83 29.38 23.97 0.79
N GLY A 84 28.93 24.48 -0.35
CA GLY A 84 27.60 25.09 -0.48
C GLY A 84 26.47 24.09 -0.24
N PHE A 85 26.64 22.85 -0.70
CA PHE A 85 25.73 21.74 -0.41
C PHE A 85 25.74 21.38 1.08
N ALA A 86 26.92 21.24 1.69
CA ALA A 86 27.06 20.95 3.12
C ALA A 86 26.43 22.05 3.99
N ILE A 87 26.66 23.33 3.66
CA ILE A 87 26.04 24.48 4.34
C ILE A 87 24.52 24.49 4.09
N GLY A 88 24.07 24.21 2.87
CA GLY A 88 22.65 24.11 2.55
C GLY A 88 21.94 22.98 3.30
N VAL A 89 22.61 21.84 3.50
CA VAL A 89 22.14 20.73 4.34
C VAL A 89 22.13 21.13 5.81
N LEU A 90 23.19 21.78 6.31
CA LEU A 90 23.27 22.23 7.70
C LEU A 90 22.24 23.32 8.03
N ALA A 91 21.96 24.22 7.09
CA ALA A 91 20.97 25.29 7.25
C ALA A 91 19.52 24.79 7.22
N ARG A 92 19.29 23.57 6.74
CA ARG A 92 17.99 22.89 6.81
C ARG A 92 17.81 22.02 8.05
N LEU A 93 18.84 21.90 8.89
CA LEU A 93 18.67 21.28 10.20
C LEU A 93 17.88 22.27 11.08
N PRO A 94 16.70 21.87 11.60
CA PRO A 94 15.93 22.74 12.47
C PRO A 94 16.74 23.00 13.76
N LEU A 95 17.26 24.23 13.91
CA LEU A 95 17.93 24.70 15.12
C LEU A 95 16.95 25.04 16.25
N ASN A 96 15.66 25.07 15.92
CA ASN A 96 14.56 25.13 16.86
C ASN A 96 13.91 23.74 16.85
N GLY A 97 14.27 22.93 17.83
CA GLY A 97 13.58 21.67 18.09
C GLY A 97 12.21 21.99 18.67
N ASP A 98 11.23 22.26 17.80
CA ASP A 98 9.84 22.02 18.14
C ASP A 98 9.76 20.52 18.42
N SER A 99 9.96 20.17 19.68
CA SER A 99 9.86 18.80 20.14
C SER A 99 8.41 18.42 19.87
N GLU A 100 8.17 17.44 18.99
CA GLU A 100 6.83 16.89 18.80
C GLU A 100 6.22 16.66 20.20
N PRO A 101 4.95 17.04 20.40
CA PRO A 101 4.30 16.85 21.69
C PRO A 101 4.50 15.42 22.21
N SER A 102 4.62 15.28 23.54
CA SER A 102 4.58 13.97 24.18
C SER A 102 3.26 13.27 23.80
N PRO A 103 3.25 11.94 23.57
CA PRO A 103 2.02 11.21 23.30
C PRO A 103 1.02 11.39 24.45
N ASN A 104 -0.26 11.51 24.11
CA ASN A 104 -1.36 11.46 25.06
C ASN A 104 -1.95 10.02 25.14
N SER A 105 -3.01 9.83 25.92
CA SER A 105 -3.67 8.53 26.06
C SER A 105 -4.27 7.99 24.75
N VAL A 106 -4.66 8.88 23.83
CA VAL A 106 -5.18 8.52 22.50
C VAL A 106 -4.06 7.98 21.64
N ASP A 107 -2.88 8.62 21.61
CA ASP A 107 -1.72 8.13 20.86
C ASP A 107 -1.33 6.71 21.29
N VAL A 108 -1.23 6.49 22.60
CA VAL A 108 -0.82 5.21 23.19
C VAL A 108 -1.91 4.15 22.99
N GLY A 109 -3.14 4.46 23.38
CA GLY A 109 -4.26 3.52 23.33
C GLY A 109 -4.63 3.12 21.90
N PHE A 110 -4.68 4.07 20.97
CA PHE A 110 -4.89 3.76 19.55
C PHE A 110 -3.78 2.87 19.02
N SER A 111 -2.51 3.18 19.32
CA SER A 111 -1.38 2.38 18.83
C SER A 111 -1.42 0.95 19.36
N GLN A 112 -1.82 0.75 20.62
CA GLN A 112 -1.96 -0.58 21.23
C GLN A 112 -3.11 -1.37 20.57
N ASP A 113 -4.29 -0.77 20.54
CA ASP A 113 -5.51 -1.43 20.11
C ASP A 113 -5.54 -1.67 18.60
N MET A 114 -5.18 -0.65 17.81
CA MET A 114 -5.14 -0.77 16.35
C MET A 114 -4.02 -1.70 15.89
N SER A 115 -2.92 -1.84 16.64
CA SER A 115 -1.92 -2.89 16.37
C SER A 115 -2.52 -4.29 16.52
N ALA A 116 -3.31 -4.52 17.56
CA ALA A 116 -3.97 -5.81 17.78
C ALA A 116 -5.06 -6.08 16.74
N HIS A 117 -5.83 -5.06 16.38
CA HIS A 117 -6.86 -5.11 15.34
C HIS A 117 -6.23 -5.46 13.97
N HIS A 118 -5.20 -4.71 13.56
CA HIS A 118 -4.49 -4.97 12.30
C HIS A 118 -3.77 -6.33 12.25
N ALA A 119 -3.27 -6.83 13.38
CA ALA A 119 -2.67 -8.16 13.40
C ALA A 119 -3.65 -9.27 12.98
N GLN A 120 -4.95 -9.13 13.31
CA GLN A 120 -5.97 -10.08 12.87
C GLN A 120 -6.27 -9.93 11.37
N ALA A 121 -6.31 -8.71 10.83
CA ALA A 121 -6.42 -8.50 9.38
C ALA A 121 -5.27 -9.15 8.61
N VAL A 122 -4.03 -9.01 9.09
CA VAL A 122 -2.85 -9.67 8.51
C VAL A 122 -3.00 -11.19 8.53
N GLU A 123 -3.52 -11.77 9.61
CA GLU A 123 -3.79 -13.21 9.68
C GLU A 123 -4.81 -13.65 8.62
N MET A 124 -5.98 -13.00 8.56
CA MET A 124 -7.03 -13.33 7.60
C MET A 124 -6.55 -13.17 6.15
N ALA A 125 -5.84 -12.09 5.87
CA ALA A 125 -5.26 -11.83 4.56
C ALA A 125 -4.20 -12.87 4.17
N GLY A 126 -3.39 -13.34 5.12
CA GLY A 126 -2.43 -14.43 4.89
C GLY A 126 -3.11 -15.73 4.45
N VAL A 127 -4.25 -16.08 5.07
CA VAL A 127 -5.05 -17.26 4.68
C VAL A 127 -5.55 -17.12 3.24
N ALA A 128 -6.17 -16.00 2.90
CA ALA A 128 -6.71 -15.76 1.56
C ALA A 128 -5.59 -15.71 0.49
N LEU A 129 -4.47 -15.04 0.77
CA LEU A 129 -3.35 -14.93 -0.15
C LEU A 129 -2.73 -16.29 -0.49
N ILE A 130 -2.70 -17.22 0.46
CA ILE A 130 -2.14 -18.57 0.24
C ILE A 130 -3.16 -19.48 -0.45
N ARG A 131 -4.42 -19.46 -0.01
CA ARG A 131 -5.42 -20.50 -0.35
C ARG A 131 -6.38 -20.11 -1.47
N SER A 132 -6.61 -18.83 -1.71
CA SER A 132 -7.49 -18.39 -2.80
C SER A 132 -6.83 -18.61 -4.16
N THR A 133 -7.62 -19.04 -5.14
CA THR A 133 -7.25 -19.10 -6.56
C THR A 133 -7.73 -17.87 -7.35
N ASP A 134 -8.60 -17.05 -6.75
CA ASP A 134 -9.14 -15.84 -7.36
C ASP A 134 -8.10 -14.71 -7.32
N GLN A 135 -7.75 -14.18 -8.49
CA GLN A 135 -6.66 -13.21 -8.59
C GLN A 135 -7.00 -11.86 -7.94
N ASP A 136 -8.26 -11.45 -7.94
CA ASP A 136 -8.67 -10.18 -7.36
C ASP A 136 -8.70 -10.26 -5.84
N VAL A 137 -9.16 -11.39 -5.28
CA VAL A 137 -9.09 -11.66 -3.83
C VAL A 137 -7.64 -11.73 -3.36
N ARG A 138 -6.77 -12.42 -4.10
CA ARG A 138 -5.33 -12.51 -3.76
C ARG A 138 -4.64 -11.14 -3.78
N ARG A 139 -4.95 -10.29 -4.76
CA ARG A 139 -4.40 -8.92 -4.84
C ARG A 139 -4.83 -8.09 -3.64
N LEU A 140 -6.13 -8.05 -3.35
CA LEU A 140 -6.65 -7.36 -2.18
C LEU A 140 -6.01 -7.87 -0.88
N ALA A 141 -5.89 -9.20 -0.72
CA ALA A 141 -5.26 -9.79 0.45
C ALA A 141 -3.78 -9.39 0.57
N TYR A 142 -3.03 -9.34 -0.53
CA TYR A 142 -1.64 -8.88 -0.53
C TYR A 142 -1.53 -7.40 -0.12
N ASP A 143 -2.39 -6.54 -0.66
CA ASP A 143 -2.37 -5.10 -0.37
C ASP A 143 -2.71 -4.82 1.10
N ILE A 144 -3.75 -5.48 1.64
CA ILE A 144 -4.12 -5.39 3.05
C ILE A 144 -2.99 -5.91 3.94
N LEU A 145 -2.45 -7.10 3.64
CA LEU A 145 -1.38 -7.72 4.42
C LEU A 145 -0.17 -6.79 4.52
N THR A 146 0.32 -6.28 3.39
CA THR A 146 1.53 -5.46 3.35
C THR A 146 1.31 -4.09 4.01
N THR A 147 0.17 -3.46 3.74
CA THR A 147 -0.16 -2.15 4.31
C THR A 147 -0.36 -2.23 5.82
N GLN A 148 -1.19 -3.16 6.29
CA GLN A 148 -1.49 -3.26 7.70
C GLN A 148 -0.30 -3.80 8.51
N GLN A 149 0.52 -4.68 7.95
CA GLN A 149 1.77 -5.12 8.60
C GLN A 149 2.76 -3.97 8.80
N ASN A 150 2.89 -3.06 7.82
CA ASN A 150 3.71 -1.85 7.97
C ASN A 150 3.18 -0.95 9.09
N GLN A 151 1.86 -0.76 9.13
CA GLN A 151 1.20 0.08 10.13
C GLN A 151 1.36 -0.48 11.55
N VAL A 152 1.24 -1.80 11.73
CA VAL A 152 1.56 -2.49 13.00
C VAL A 152 2.99 -2.18 13.42
N GLY A 153 3.96 -2.29 12.51
CA GLY A 153 5.37 -2.00 12.82
C GLY A 153 5.61 -0.56 13.26
N ARG A 154 4.92 0.42 12.63
CA ARG A 154 5.00 1.84 13.02
C ARG A 154 4.45 2.07 14.42
N MET A 155 3.25 1.58 14.70
CA MET A 155 2.59 1.74 16.00
C MET A 155 3.38 1.07 17.12
N GLN A 156 3.89 -0.14 16.90
CA GLN A 156 4.77 -0.82 17.86
C GLN A 156 6.09 -0.09 18.08
N GLY A 157 6.69 0.47 17.00
CA GLY A 157 7.89 1.28 17.10
C GLY A 157 7.69 2.55 17.92
N TRP A 158 6.53 3.21 17.78
CA TRP A 158 6.18 4.37 18.60
C TRP A 158 5.99 4.01 20.07
N LEU A 159 5.27 2.93 20.36
CA LEU A 159 5.12 2.45 21.75
C LEU A 159 6.48 2.17 22.40
N GLN A 160 7.40 1.54 21.67
CA GLN A 160 8.77 1.33 22.15
C GLN A 160 9.51 2.64 22.39
N LEU A 161 9.40 3.60 21.47
CA LEU A 161 10.03 4.92 21.59
C LEU A 161 9.51 5.70 22.81
N TRP A 162 8.23 5.57 23.12
CA TRP A 162 7.58 6.21 24.26
C TRP A 162 7.76 5.45 25.58
N GLY A 163 8.35 4.25 25.55
CA GLY A 163 8.51 3.41 26.74
C GLY A 163 7.21 2.76 27.22
N GLU A 164 6.21 2.68 26.34
CA GLU A 164 4.88 2.13 26.62
C GLU A 164 4.81 0.63 26.28
N PRO A 165 3.98 -0.15 26.98
CA PRO A 165 3.79 -1.55 26.66
C PRO A 165 3.09 -1.71 25.30
N ALA A 166 3.40 -2.82 24.61
CA ALA A 166 2.80 -3.12 23.30
C ALA A 166 1.28 -3.39 23.34
N ARG A 167 0.72 -3.64 24.53
CA ARG A 167 -0.71 -3.90 24.76
C ARG A 167 -1.16 -3.22 26.06
N GLY A 168 -2.37 -2.69 26.08
CA GLY A 168 -3.04 -2.24 27.29
C GLY A 168 -3.41 -3.41 28.21
N VAL A 169 -3.59 -3.12 29.50
CA VAL A 169 -3.93 -4.13 30.53
C VAL A 169 -5.40 -4.10 30.96
N ASP A 170 -6.12 -3.01 30.68
CA ASP A 170 -7.47 -2.74 31.19
C ASP A 170 -8.58 -2.96 30.15
N GLY A 171 -8.34 -3.83 29.16
CA GLY A 171 -9.23 -4.05 28.02
C GLY A 171 -8.90 -3.12 26.85
N TYR A 172 -9.85 -2.98 25.92
CA TYR A 172 -9.68 -2.19 24.70
C TYR A 172 -10.52 -0.91 24.76
N MET A 173 -10.12 0.09 24.00
CA MET A 173 -10.84 1.32 23.70
C MET A 173 -11.13 2.23 24.91
N GLY A 174 -10.50 1.97 26.07
CA GLY A 174 -10.62 2.85 27.24
C GLY A 174 -10.09 4.28 27.02
N TRP A 175 -9.30 4.48 25.96
CA TRP A 175 -8.78 5.77 25.52
C TRP A 175 -9.79 6.59 24.68
N MET A 176 -10.87 5.97 24.20
CA MET A 176 -11.93 6.66 23.46
C MET A 176 -12.98 7.22 24.43
N THR A 177 -12.57 8.21 25.23
CA THR A 177 -13.46 8.89 26.18
C THR A 177 -14.28 9.97 25.50
N ASP A 178 -15.50 10.23 25.99
CA ASP A 178 -16.29 11.35 25.51
C ASP A 178 -15.58 12.68 25.89
N HIS A 179 -15.02 13.39 24.91
CA HIS A 179 -14.40 14.70 25.14
C HIS A 179 -15.44 15.82 25.29
N GLY A 180 -16.73 15.48 25.42
CA GLY A 180 -17.81 16.38 25.79
C GLY A 180 -17.83 16.72 27.28
N GLY A 181 -16.98 17.66 27.69
CA GLY A 181 -17.10 18.30 29.00
C GLY A 181 -18.44 19.06 29.11
N GLY A 182 -19.36 18.54 29.92
CA GLY A 182 -20.61 19.21 30.27
C GLY A 182 -21.57 18.30 31.01
N HIS A 183 -21.58 18.40 32.34
CA HIS A 183 -22.68 17.87 33.15
C HIS A 183 -23.96 18.60 32.77
N ASP A 184 -24.84 17.98 31.99
CA ASP A 184 -26.24 18.38 31.96
C ASP A 184 -27.17 17.16 31.86
N HIS A 185 -28.03 17.02 32.86
CA HIS A 185 -29.01 15.95 32.95
C HIS A 185 -30.27 16.36 32.18
N THR A 186 -30.31 16.15 30.87
CA THR A 186 -31.59 16.09 30.15
C THR A 186 -31.59 14.96 29.11
N ALA A 187 -32.74 14.28 29.06
CA ALA A 187 -32.91 12.95 28.50
C ALA A 187 -33.02 12.89 26.97
N ALA A 188 -32.72 11.69 26.46
CA ALA A 188 -33.23 11.07 25.25
C ALA A 188 -32.67 11.54 23.89
N ALA A 189 -31.62 10.86 23.45
CA ALA A 189 -31.53 10.30 22.10
C ALA A 189 -30.50 9.16 22.10
N SER A 190 -30.87 8.00 21.57
CA SER A 190 -30.01 6.83 21.43
C SER A 190 -28.82 7.13 20.51
N SER A 191 -27.67 7.38 21.10
CA SER A 191 -26.36 7.22 20.48
C SER A 191 -25.58 6.24 21.35
N HIS A 192 -24.95 5.25 20.73
CA HIS A 192 -24.10 4.28 21.41
C HIS A 192 -22.90 5.02 22.04
N ALA A 193 -23.06 5.47 23.28
CA ALA A 193 -21.95 5.90 24.11
C ALA A 193 -21.02 4.68 24.25
N MET A 194 -19.79 4.79 23.75
CA MET A 194 -18.75 3.80 23.97
C MET A 194 -18.32 3.91 25.44
N GLY A 195 -19.08 3.23 26.30
CA GLY A 195 -18.91 3.26 27.74
C GLY A 195 -17.73 2.41 28.18
N GLY A 196 -16.63 3.06 28.56
CA GLY A 196 -15.48 2.43 29.18
C GLY A 196 -14.79 1.34 28.34
N PRO A 197 -13.80 0.64 28.92
CA PRO A 197 -13.10 -0.41 28.20
C PRO A 197 -14.01 -1.57 27.81
N VAL A 198 -13.84 -2.07 26.59
CA VAL A 198 -14.55 -3.23 26.04
C VAL A 198 -13.66 -4.48 26.05
N ARG A 199 -14.28 -5.66 26.08
CA ARG A 199 -13.54 -6.95 26.04
C ARG A 199 -13.06 -7.33 24.64
N GLU A 200 -13.79 -6.90 23.61
CA GLU A 200 -13.50 -7.18 22.21
C GLU A 200 -13.67 -5.89 21.43
N MET A 201 -12.77 -5.64 20.48
CA MET A 201 -12.88 -4.47 19.60
C MET A 201 -13.95 -4.72 18.52
N PRO A 202 -14.69 -3.68 18.10
CA PRO A 202 -15.67 -3.81 17.03
C PRO A 202 -15.08 -4.38 15.75
N GLY A 203 -15.85 -5.22 15.05
CA GLY A 203 -15.49 -5.79 13.76
C GLY A 203 -14.55 -6.99 13.81
N MET A 204 -13.94 -7.30 14.96
CA MET A 204 -13.04 -8.44 15.11
C MET A 204 -13.76 -9.76 14.74
N ALA A 205 -13.07 -10.60 13.97
CA ALA A 205 -13.48 -11.98 13.72
C ALA A 205 -13.33 -12.80 15.00
N SER A 206 -14.35 -13.62 15.29
CA SER A 206 -14.30 -14.56 16.41
C SER A 206 -13.32 -15.70 16.15
N SER A 207 -12.99 -16.47 17.20
CA SER A 207 -12.18 -17.68 17.03
C SER A 207 -12.84 -18.71 16.12
N GLU A 208 -14.17 -18.79 16.13
CA GLU A 208 -14.96 -19.64 15.24
C GLU A 208 -14.89 -19.14 13.79
N ASP A 209 -15.01 -17.83 13.56
CA ASP A 209 -14.87 -17.22 12.23
C ASP A 209 -13.48 -17.51 11.63
N LEU A 210 -12.41 -17.31 12.41
CA LEU A 210 -11.06 -17.61 11.97
C LEU A 210 -10.85 -19.11 11.68
N ALA A 211 -11.45 -19.99 12.49
CA ALA A 211 -11.42 -21.43 12.24
C ALA A 211 -12.22 -21.82 10.99
N ALA A 212 -13.34 -21.15 10.71
CA ALA A 212 -14.12 -21.34 9.49
C ALA A 212 -13.32 -20.86 8.27
N LEU A 213 -12.72 -19.67 8.33
CA LEU A 213 -11.89 -19.11 7.27
C LEU A 213 -10.72 -20.04 6.89
N ARG A 214 -10.02 -20.60 7.89
CA ARG A 214 -8.91 -21.55 7.64
C ARG A 214 -9.36 -22.86 7.00
N ARG A 215 -10.63 -23.26 7.16
CA ARG A 215 -11.21 -24.49 6.59
C ARG A 215 -11.86 -24.26 5.23
N ALA A 216 -12.31 -23.04 4.95
CA ALA A 216 -12.98 -22.72 3.70
C ALA A 216 -12.05 -22.89 2.49
N GLU A 217 -12.65 -23.20 1.34
CA GLU A 217 -11.97 -23.44 0.07
C GLU A 217 -12.76 -22.84 -1.10
N GLY A 218 -12.06 -22.55 -2.20
CA GLY A 218 -12.65 -21.99 -3.41
C GLY A 218 -13.48 -20.73 -3.14
N ALA A 219 -14.67 -20.66 -3.76
CA ALA A 219 -15.53 -19.49 -3.65
C ALA A 219 -16.04 -19.22 -2.22
N GLU A 220 -16.16 -20.25 -1.37
CA GLU A 220 -16.57 -20.08 0.03
C GLU A 220 -15.49 -19.33 0.82
N LEU A 221 -14.21 -19.67 0.59
CA LEU A 221 -13.09 -18.93 1.18
C LEU A 221 -13.11 -17.47 0.77
N ASP A 222 -13.29 -17.20 -0.52
CA ASP A 222 -13.28 -15.85 -1.07
C ASP A 222 -14.39 -14.99 -0.46
N VAL A 223 -15.62 -15.52 -0.41
CA VAL A 223 -16.76 -14.81 0.17
C VAL A 223 -16.56 -14.59 1.67
N LEU A 224 -16.12 -15.61 2.41
CA LEU A 224 -15.93 -15.50 3.85
C LEU A 224 -14.81 -14.51 4.21
N PHE A 225 -13.70 -14.51 3.46
CA PHE A 225 -12.63 -13.53 3.61
C PHE A 225 -13.16 -12.10 3.43
N LEU A 226 -13.86 -11.84 2.31
CA LEU A 226 -14.40 -10.51 2.00
C LEU A 226 -15.42 -10.07 3.05
N GLN A 227 -16.27 -10.97 3.53
CA GLN A 227 -17.26 -10.72 4.57
C GLN A 227 -16.61 -10.33 5.90
N LEU A 228 -15.64 -11.13 6.36
CA LEU A 228 -14.95 -10.87 7.63
C LEU A 228 -14.10 -9.61 7.54
N MET A 229 -13.37 -9.41 6.45
CA MET A 229 -12.51 -8.24 6.27
C MET A 229 -13.33 -6.95 6.12
N LEU A 230 -14.48 -6.98 5.45
CA LEU A 230 -15.38 -5.83 5.41
C LEU A 230 -15.92 -5.45 6.79
N ARG A 231 -16.39 -6.44 7.57
CA ARG A 231 -16.85 -6.21 8.94
C ARG A 231 -15.72 -5.68 9.82
N HIS A 232 -14.52 -6.21 9.66
CA HIS A 232 -13.32 -5.79 10.36
C HIS A 232 -12.99 -4.32 10.09
N HIS A 233 -12.91 -3.91 8.82
CA HIS A 233 -12.69 -2.51 8.43
C HIS A 233 -13.75 -1.58 8.99
N GLN A 234 -15.03 -1.95 8.87
CA GLN A 234 -16.13 -1.14 9.39
C GLN A 234 -16.04 -0.95 10.92
N GLY A 235 -15.59 -1.97 11.66
CA GLY A 235 -15.35 -1.87 13.10
C GLY A 235 -14.14 -1.02 13.48
N GLY A 236 -13.12 -0.95 12.61
CA GLY A 236 -11.94 -0.11 12.82
C GLY A 236 -12.17 1.38 12.56
N LEU A 237 -13.08 1.74 11.64
CA LEU A 237 -13.31 3.13 11.23
C LEU A 237 -13.57 4.11 12.39
N PRO A 238 -14.43 3.82 13.38
CA PRO A 238 -14.63 4.72 14.53
C PRO A 238 -13.36 4.96 15.35
N MET A 239 -12.52 3.93 15.54
CA MET A 239 -11.24 4.05 16.25
C MET A 239 -10.28 4.96 15.50
N ILE A 240 -10.20 4.77 14.18
CA ILE A 240 -9.35 5.54 13.29
C ILE A 240 -9.77 7.00 13.26
N GLN A 241 -11.06 7.28 13.10
CA GLN A 241 -11.59 8.64 13.04
C GLN A 241 -11.40 9.39 14.35
N TYR A 242 -11.55 8.70 15.48
CA TYR A 242 -11.27 9.28 16.79
C TYR A 242 -9.78 9.64 16.92
N ALA A 243 -8.86 8.72 16.60
CA ALA A 243 -7.43 8.99 16.69
C ALA A 243 -6.98 10.10 15.72
N ALA A 244 -7.54 10.15 14.51
CA ALA A 244 -7.28 11.24 13.55
C ALA A 244 -7.66 12.62 14.12
N THR A 245 -8.65 12.67 15.02
CA THR A 245 -9.16 13.90 15.63
C THR A 245 -8.44 14.26 16.92
N TYR A 246 -8.16 13.28 17.79
CA TYR A 246 -7.79 13.53 19.19
C TYR A 246 -6.37 13.07 19.59
N ALA A 247 -5.62 12.40 18.71
CA ALA A 247 -4.22 12.08 18.99
C ALA A 247 -3.38 13.36 19.08
N GLU A 248 -2.41 13.40 19.99
CA GLU A 248 -1.54 14.57 20.23
C GLU A 248 -0.41 14.65 19.20
N THR A 249 0.16 13.51 18.82
CA THR A 249 1.30 13.49 17.90
C THR A 249 0.84 13.62 16.44
N THR A 250 1.60 14.38 15.65
CA THR A 250 1.32 14.52 14.21
C THR A 250 1.45 13.17 13.49
N ALA A 251 2.36 12.32 13.98
CA ALA A 251 2.61 10.99 13.44
C ALA A 251 1.39 10.08 13.53
N VAL A 252 0.71 10.02 14.69
CA VAL A 252 -0.48 9.19 14.88
C VAL A 252 -1.66 9.75 14.10
N ARG A 253 -1.93 11.07 14.17
CA ARG A 253 -3.03 11.69 13.40
C ARG A 253 -2.88 11.42 11.90
N SER A 254 -1.68 11.63 11.37
CA SER A 254 -1.42 11.41 9.95
C SER A 254 -1.59 9.95 9.55
N LEU A 255 -1.16 9.00 10.40
CA LEU A 255 -1.39 7.58 10.13
C LEU A 255 -2.88 7.25 10.12
N ALA A 256 -3.62 7.71 11.13
CA ALA A 256 -5.05 7.48 11.24
C ALA A 256 -5.83 8.07 10.05
N SER A 257 -5.55 9.32 9.64
CA SER A 257 -6.19 9.90 8.45
C SER A 257 -5.92 9.12 7.16
N ASN A 258 -4.72 8.56 7.01
CA ASN A 258 -4.41 7.71 5.85
C ASN A 258 -5.15 6.37 5.93
N MET A 259 -5.23 5.76 7.12
CA MET A 259 -6.00 4.53 7.34
C MET A 259 -7.49 4.73 7.01
N ASP A 260 -8.08 5.85 7.41
CA ASP A 260 -9.50 6.15 7.14
C ASP A 260 -9.79 6.18 5.63
N GLN A 261 -8.92 6.82 4.85
CA GLN A 261 -9.05 6.87 3.39
C GLN A 261 -8.87 5.49 2.75
N THR A 262 -7.82 4.76 3.14
CA THR A 262 -7.54 3.42 2.61
C THR A 262 -8.66 2.45 2.94
N GLN A 263 -9.11 2.38 4.20
CA GLN A 263 -10.13 1.42 4.63
C GLN A 263 -11.51 1.71 4.03
N GLN A 264 -11.86 2.97 3.77
CA GLN A 264 -13.08 3.30 3.03
C GLN A 264 -13.02 2.79 1.58
N GLY A 265 -11.89 2.98 0.90
CA GLY A 265 -11.68 2.47 -0.46
C GLY A 265 -11.74 0.93 -0.52
N GLU A 266 -11.05 0.26 0.40
CA GLU A 266 -11.07 -1.21 0.52
C GLU A 266 -12.48 -1.73 0.86
N SER A 267 -13.21 -1.06 1.75
CA SER A 267 -14.61 -1.42 2.09
C SER A 267 -15.54 -1.33 0.88
N HIS A 268 -15.39 -0.28 0.07
CA HIS A 268 -16.16 -0.14 -1.17
C HIS A 268 -15.83 -1.26 -2.17
N LEU A 269 -14.54 -1.55 -2.36
CA LEU A 269 -14.08 -2.64 -3.23
C LEU A 269 -14.64 -3.99 -2.77
N MET A 270 -14.50 -4.33 -1.49
CA MET A 270 -15.02 -5.60 -0.93
C MET A 270 -16.53 -5.72 -1.11
N THR A 271 -17.27 -4.63 -0.92
CA THR A 271 -18.72 -4.60 -1.16
C THR A 271 -19.05 -4.95 -2.62
N GLY A 272 -18.33 -4.36 -3.58
CA GLY A 272 -18.48 -4.70 -5.00
C GLY A 272 -18.12 -6.15 -5.31
N MET A 273 -17.03 -6.66 -4.72
CA MET A 273 -16.57 -8.04 -4.90
C MET A 273 -17.56 -9.06 -4.32
N LEU A 274 -18.22 -8.75 -3.19
CA LEU A 274 -19.28 -9.57 -2.62
C LEU A 274 -20.52 -9.57 -3.52
N ALA A 275 -20.96 -8.40 -3.98
CA ALA A 275 -22.10 -8.27 -4.88
C ALA A 275 -21.90 -9.05 -6.19
N ALA A 276 -20.70 -8.98 -6.79
CA ALA A 276 -20.34 -9.73 -7.99
C ALA A 276 -20.39 -11.27 -7.78
N ARG A 277 -20.27 -11.72 -6.53
CA ARG A 277 -20.37 -13.14 -6.13
C ARG A 277 -21.75 -13.53 -5.62
N GLY A 278 -22.74 -12.62 -5.68
CA GLY A 278 -24.08 -12.85 -5.15
C GLY A 278 -24.14 -13.00 -3.63
N ALA A 279 -23.12 -12.51 -2.92
CA ALA A 279 -23.01 -12.59 -1.47
C ALA A 279 -23.32 -11.24 -0.80
N THR A 280 -23.78 -11.30 0.44
CA THR A 280 -24.10 -10.11 1.25
C THR A 280 -23.07 -9.88 2.35
N PRO A 281 -22.82 -8.63 2.77
CA PRO A 281 -22.02 -8.34 3.96
C PRO A 281 -22.57 -9.01 5.23
N LEU A 282 -21.69 -9.30 6.18
CA LEU A 282 -22.07 -9.67 7.54
C LEU A 282 -22.55 -8.43 8.32
N PRO A 283 -23.44 -8.58 9.31
CA PRO A 283 -23.74 -7.50 10.23
C PRO A 283 -22.52 -7.16 11.09
N LEU A 284 -22.41 -5.91 11.54
CA LEU A 284 -21.49 -5.51 12.59
C LEU A 284 -21.84 -6.23 13.91
N ASN A 285 -20.81 -6.64 14.65
CA ASN A 285 -20.92 -7.22 15.99
C ASN A 285 -20.80 -6.15 17.09
#